data_AF-A0A9J7AJY7-F1
#
_entry.id   AF-A0A9J7AJY7-F1
#
_cell.length_a   1.000
_cell.length_b   1.000
_cell.length_c   1.000
_cell.angle_alpha   90.00
_cell.angle_beta   90.00
_cell.angle_gamma   90.00
#
_symmetry.space_group_name_H-M   'P 1'
#
loop_
_entity.id
_entity.type
_entity.pdbx_description
1 polymer ?
#
loop_
_entity_poly.entity_id
_entity_poly.type
_entity_poly.pdbx_seq_one_letter_code
_entity_poly.pdbx_strand_id
1 'polypeptide(L)'
;MRLFLMTFLMAFPFASLAENTPDYTVVGGQFFSDGERIPAGCFAQLMTELNGDNSVAAVYLGRNSYRGCMAANFPYPGGDEVLASYNIIKQLADHHYQIEVCVSLESGSLGKNCDNLQIEFVMRQYALPDRSLSVLSVEKTGEW
;
A
#
# COMPACT_ATOMS: atom_id res chain seq x y z
N MET A 1 -55.75 20.91 -32.52
CA MET A 1 -55.37 19.75 -31.71
C MET A 1 -54.05 20.09 -31.02
N ARG A 2 -54.07 20.47 -29.74
CA ARG A 2 -52.87 20.93 -29.00
C ARG A 2 -52.13 19.70 -28.48
N LEU A 3 -50.93 19.44 -29.00
CA LEU A 3 -50.08 18.32 -28.60
C LEU A 3 -49.31 18.72 -27.32
N PHE A 4 -49.69 18.15 -26.18
CA PHE A 4 -48.95 18.27 -24.93
C PHE A 4 -47.71 17.35 -25.01
N LEU A 5 -46.52 17.94 -25.07
CA LEU A 5 -45.26 17.21 -25.00
C LEU A 5 -44.99 16.88 -23.52
N MET A 6 -45.23 15.64 -23.13
CA MET A 6 -45.00 15.13 -21.78
C MET A 6 -43.50 14.81 -21.65
N THR A 7 -42.74 15.70 -21.02
CA THR A 7 -41.32 15.48 -20.73
C THR A 7 -41.20 14.43 -19.62
N PHE A 8 -40.90 13.20 -20.01
CA PHE A 8 -40.60 12.11 -19.08
C PHE A 8 -39.17 12.30 -18.55
N LEU A 9 -39.04 12.88 -17.35
CA LEU A 9 -37.79 12.91 -16.59
C LEU A 9 -37.45 11.46 -16.19
N MET A 10 -36.62 10.79 -17.00
CA MET A 10 -35.95 9.57 -16.56
C MET A 10 -34.99 9.94 -15.43
N ALA A 11 -35.39 9.64 -14.19
CA ALA A 11 -34.45 9.58 -13.08
C ALA A 11 -33.50 8.40 -13.36
N PHE A 12 -32.31 8.71 -13.90
CA PHE A 12 -31.22 7.75 -13.91
C PHE A 12 -30.89 7.44 -12.44
N PRO A 13 -30.96 6.18 -12.00
CA PRO A 13 -30.43 5.82 -10.69
C PRO A 13 -28.94 6.14 -10.73
N PHE A 14 -28.51 7.11 -9.92
CA PHE A 14 -27.10 7.30 -9.63
C PHE A 14 -26.60 6.00 -9.02
N ALA A 15 -25.89 5.19 -9.81
CA ALA A 15 -25.14 4.09 -9.28
C ALA A 15 -24.13 4.66 -8.29
N SER A 16 -24.30 4.34 -7.01
CA SER A 16 -23.28 4.58 -6.00
C SER A 16 -22.05 3.78 -6.43
N LEU A 17 -21.01 4.48 -6.90
CA LEU A 17 -19.69 3.88 -7.02
C LEU A 17 -19.28 3.58 -5.58
N ALA A 18 -19.23 2.30 -5.21
CA ALA A 18 -18.62 1.90 -3.95
C ALA A 18 -17.22 2.52 -3.94
N GLU A 19 -16.99 3.43 -2.99
CA GLU A 19 -15.69 4.03 -2.78
C GLU A 19 -14.74 2.87 -2.43
N ASN A 20 -13.80 2.57 -3.33
CA ASN A 20 -12.75 1.58 -3.08
C ASN A 20 -11.73 2.20 -2.12
N THR A 21 -12.19 2.61 -0.94
CA THR A 21 -11.35 3.17 0.11
C THR A 21 -10.35 2.08 0.54
N PRO A 22 -9.05 2.36 0.57
CA PRO A 22 -8.04 1.41 1.04
C PRO A 22 -8.32 0.95 2.46
N ASP A 23 -8.37 -0.36 2.67
CA ASP A 23 -8.68 -0.96 3.97
C ASP A 23 -7.45 -1.00 4.88
N TYR A 24 -7.17 0.12 5.55
CA TYR A 24 -6.12 0.19 6.56
C TYR A 24 -6.46 1.21 7.66
N THR A 25 -5.77 1.10 8.79
CA THR A 25 -5.85 2.06 9.90
C THR A 25 -4.46 2.40 10.42
N VAL A 26 -4.35 3.52 11.15
CA VAL A 26 -3.12 3.92 11.85
C VAL A 26 -3.40 3.90 13.35
N VAL A 27 -2.68 3.06 14.09
CA VAL A 27 -2.82 2.94 15.54
C VAL A 27 -1.44 3.04 16.18
N GLY A 28 -1.24 4.01 17.08
CA GLY A 28 0.02 4.18 17.80
C GLY A 28 1.24 4.40 16.89
N GLY A 29 1.07 5.06 15.74
CA GLY A 29 2.16 5.30 14.78
C GLY A 29 2.54 4.09 13.94
N GLN A 30 1.69 3.07 13.86
CA GLN A 30 1.87 1.88 13.04
C GLN A 30 0.65 1.67 12.13
N PHE A 31 0.87 1.13 10.95
CA PHE A 31 -0.18 0.76 10.01
C PHE A 31 -0.74 -0.63 10.32
N PHE A 32 -2.05 -0.78 10.20
CA PHE A 32 -2.79 -2.03 10.38
C PHE A 32 -3.75 -2.27 9.22
N SER A 33 -3.93 -3.52 8.84
CA SER A 33 -4.94 -4.00 7.87
C SER A 33 -5.51 -5.30 8.39
N ASP A 34 -6.82 -5.54 8.23
CA ASP A 34 -7.49 -6.74 8.77
C ASP A 34 -7.23 -6.98 10.28
N GLY A 35 -6.99 -5.92 11.05
CA GLY A 35 -6.67 -6.00 12.49
C GLY A 35 -5.25 -6.45 12.82
N GLU A 36 -4.41 -6.72 11.82
CA GLU A 36 -3.00 -7.10 11.99
C GLU A 36 -2.07 -5.95 11.61
N ARG A 37 -0.94 -5.85 12.31
CA ARG A 37 0.09 -4.84 12.01
C ARG A 37 0.74 -5.18 10.67
N ILE A 38 0.90 -4.19 9.79
CA ILE A 38 1.68 -4.34 8.56
C ILE A 38 3.17 -4.43 8.93
N PRO A 39 3.87 -5.54 8.60
CA PRO A 39 5.28 -5.72 8.92
C PRO A 39 6.18 -4.63 8.34
N ALA A 40 7.27 -4.28 9.04
CA ALA A 40 8.22 -3.29 8.55
C ALA A 40 8.90 -3.73 7.25
N GLY A 41 9.09 -5.04 7.10
CA GLY A 41 9.61 -5.66 5.88
C GLY A 41 8.81 -5.31 4.62
N CYS A 42 7.49 -5.10 4.73
CA CYS A 42 6.67 -4.71 3.57
C CYS A 42 7.03 -3.33 3.02
N PHE A 43 7.45 -2.41 3.90
CA PHE A 43 7.92 -1.10 3.50
C PHE A 43 9.40 -1.12 3.11
N ALA A 44 10.21 -1.98 3.74
CA ALA A 44 11.62 -2.15 3.41
C ALA A 44 11.83 -2.65 1.97
N GLN A 45 10.89 -3.44 1.44
CA GLN A 45 10.88 -3.84 0.03
C GLN A 45 10.84 -2.65 -0.95
N LEU A 46 10.34 -1.48 -0.54
CA LEU A 46 10.26 -0.28 -1.37
C LEU A 46 11.54 0.58 -1.33
N MET A 47 12.52 0.21 -0.50
CA MET A 47 13.78 0.94 -0.40
C MET A 47 14.59 0.81 -1.69
N THR A 48 15.33 1.86 -2.01
CA THR A 48 16.38 1.80 -3.03
C THR A 48 17.56 1.02 -2.47
N GLU A 49 18.04 0.03 -3.20
CA GLU A 49 19.17 -0.79 -2.79
C GLU A 49 20.47 0.05 -2.71
N LEU A 50 21.45 -0.42 -1.93
CA LEU A 50 22.72 0.30 -1.73
C LEU A 50 23.52 0.53 -3.01
N ASN A 51 23.29 -0.27 -4.05
CA ASN A 51 23.88 -0.10 -5.38
C ASN A 51 23.11 0.90 -6.25
N GLY A 52 22.01 1.48 -5.75
CA GLY A 52 21.15 2.43 -6.45
C GLY A 52 19.97 1.81 -7.19
N ASP A 53 19.78 0.48 -7.13
CA ASP A 53 18.66 -0.17 -7.80
C ASP A 53 17.35 0.15 -7.09
N ASN A 54 16.37 0.66 -7.84
CA ASN A 54 15.03 0.98 -7.34
C ASN A 54 14.01 0.14 -8.13
N SER A 55 13.94 -1.14 -7.78
CA SER A 55 13.29 -2.18 -8.59
C SER A 55 11.83 -2.46 -8.18
N VAL A 56 11.42 -2.02 -6.98
CA VAL A 56 10.10 -2.28 -6.42
C VAL A 56 9.35 -0.97 -6.19
N ALA A 57 8.30 -0.75 -6.99
CA ALA A 57 7.43 0.42 -6.85
C ALA A 57 6.17 0.16 -6.03
N ALA A 58 5.78 -1.11 -5.84
CA ALA A 58 4.54 -1.49 -5.17
C ALA A 58 4.64 -2.86 -4.50
N VAL A 59 3.97 -3.01 -3.36
CA VAL A 59 3.88 -4.25 -2.59
C VAL A 59 2.41 -4.51 -2.24
N TYR A 60 1.88 -5.64 -2.69
CA TYR A 60 0.59 -6.11 -2.19
C TYR A 60 0.68 -6.51 -0.73
N LEU A 61 -0.20 -5.96 0.09
CA LEU A 61 -0.29 -6.22 1.53
C LEU A 61 -1.29 -7.35 1.83
N GLY A 62 -2.44 -7.33 1.12
CA GLY A 62 -3.60 -8.14 1.45
C GLY A 62 -3.42 -9.66 1.32
N ARG A 63 -4.28 -10.41 2.03
CA ARG A 63 -4.25 -11.89 2.11
C ARG A 63 -4.80 -12.62 0.89
N ASN A 64 -5.15 -11.92 -0.18
CA ASN A 64 -6.13 -12.37 -1.20
C ASN A 64 -5.63 -13.46 -2.17
N SER A 65 -4.55 -14.15 -1.83
CA SER A 65 -4.13 -15.44 -2.39
C SER A 65 -3.11 -16.15 -1.46
N TYR A 66 -3.06 -15.77 -0.17
CA TYR A 66 -2.06 -16.16 0.82
C TYR A 66 -0.60 -15.80 0.47
N ARG A 67 -0.38 -14.78 -0.38
CA ARG A 67 0.97 -14.40 -0.83
C ARG A 67 1.23 -12.89 -0.86
N GLY A 68 0.35 -12.06 -0.29
CA GLY A 68 0.68 -10.66 0.00
C GLY A 68 1.69 -10.58 1.15
N CYS A 69 2.38 -9.45 1.25
CA CYS A 69 3.49 -9.28 2.18
C CYS A 69 3.11 -9.62 3.64
N MET A 70 1.91 -9.23 4.09
CA MET A 70 1.45 -9.53 5.45
C MET A 70 1.24 -11.03 5.72
N ALA A 71 0.96 -11.81 4.67
CA ALA A 71 0.76 -13.26 4.74
C ALA A 71 1.98 -14.07 4.26
N ALA A 72 3.07 -13.41 3.88
CA ALA A 72 4.26 -14.06 3.39
C ALA A 72 5.05 -14.69 4.54
N ASN A 73 5.67 -15.86 4.30
CA ASN A 73 6.62 -16.44 5.24
C ASN A 73 7.84 -15.52 5.48
N PHE A 74 8.17 -14.69 4.49
CA PHE A 74 9.25 -13.70 4.54
C PHE A 74 8.72 -12.34 4.02
N PRO A 75 8.26 -11.45 4.91
CA PRO A 75 7.76 -10.12 4.54
C PRO A 75 8.83 -9.19 3.95
N TYR A 76 10.12 -9.54 4.03
CA TYR A 76 11.20 -8.84 3.36
C TYR A 76 12.08 -9.82 2.57
N PRO A 77 11.66 -10.24 1.36
CA PRO A 77 12.44 -11.16 0.54
C PRO A 77 13.81 -10.54 0.20
N GLY A 78 14.89 -11.28 0.46
CA GLY A 78 16.26 -10.79 0.24
C GLY A 78 16.88 -10.06 1.44
N GLY A 79 16.15 -9.87 2.53
CA GLY A 79 16.66 -9.30 3.78
C GLY A 79 16.08 -9.97 5.04
N ASP A 80 16.30 -9.34 6.19
CA ASP A 80 15.75 -9.76 7.48
C ASP A 80 14.75 -8.70 7.99
N GLU A 81 13.50 -9.13 8.21
CA GLU A 81 12.44 -8.25 8.73
C GLU A 81 12.72 -7.75 10.14
N VAL A 82 13.44 -8.53 10.96
CA VAL A 82 13.79 -8.15 12.34
C VAL A 82 14.70 -6.93 12.38
N LEU A 83 15.48 -6.74 11.31
CA LEU A 83 16.38 -5.60 11.15
C LEU A 83 15.69 -4.39 10.51
N ALA A 84 14.50 -4.59 9.95
CA ALA A 84 13.71 -3.55 9.32
C ALA A 84 12.86 -2.77 10.34
N SER A 85 12.77 -1.47 10.14
CA SER A 85 11.92 -0.58 10.93
C SER A 85 11.35 0.52 10.05
N TYR A 86 10.23 1.11 10.46
CA TYR A 86 9.71 2.32 9.83
C TYR A 86 9.11 3.26 10.86
N ASN A 87 9.13 4.55 10.53
CA ASN A 87 8.49 5.61 11.28
C ASN A 87 7.55 6.39 10.34
N ILE A 88 6.33 6.66 10.80
CA ILE A 88 5.43 7.57 10.11
C ILE A 88 5.86 8.99 10.45
N ILE A 89 6.36 9.73 9.46
CA ILE A 89 6.84 11.11 9.65
C ILE A 89 5.68 12.08 9.53
N LYS A 90 4.85 11.89 8.49
CA LYS A 90 3.72 12.79 8.21
C LYS A 90 2.65 12.10 7.38
N GLN A 91 1.40 12.33 7.73
CA GLN A 91 0.27 12.04 6.85
C GLN A 91 0.05 13.21 5.87
N LEU A 92 -0.09 12.88 4.60
CA LEU A 92 -0.46 13.80 3.53
C LEU A 92 -1.98 13.67 3.25
N ALA A 93 -2.45 14.07 2.08
CA ALA A 93 -3.84 13.85 1.68
C ALA A 93 -4.06 12.44 1.10
N ASP A 94 -5.31 12.00 1.01
CA ASP A 94 -5.72 10.87 0.16
C ASP A 94 -4.86 9.61 0.34
N HIS A 95 -4.72 9.14 1.59
CA HIS A 95 -3.97 7.93 1.94
C HIS A 95 -2.46 7.96 1.65
N HIS A 96 -1.90 9.14 1.39
CA HIS A 96 -0.46 9.32 1.23
C HIS A 96 0.25 9.60 2.56
N TYR A 97 1.47 9.10 2.69
CA TYR A 97 2.32 9.29 3.87
C TYR A 97 3.77 9.51 3.47
N GLN A 98 4.46 10.34 4.26
CA GLN A 98 5.90 10.33 4.34
C GLN A 98 6.32 9.39 5.47
N ILE A 99 7.16 8.42 5.13
CA ILE A 99 7.73 7.47 6.09
C ILE A 99 9.25 7.47 5.98
N GLU A 100 9.92 7.22 7.09
CA GLU A 100 11.32 6.82 7.10
C GLU A 100 11.34 5.30 7.25
N VAL A 101 12.02 4.60 6.36
CA VAL A 101 12.21 3.14 6.44
C VAL A 101 13.68 2.86 6.56
N CYS A 102 14.05 1.94 7.45
CA CYS A 102 15.44 1.60 7.63
C CYS A 102 15.68 0.12 7.85
N VAL A 103 16.84 -0.34 7.41
CA VAL A 103 17.33 -1.70 7.64
C VAL A 103 18.69 -1.62 8.34
N SER A 104 18.80 -2.27 9.48
CA SER A 104 20.09 -2.44 10.18
C SER A 104 20.95 -3.46 9.45
N LEU A 105 22.26 -3.23 9.37
CA LEU A 105 23.19 -4.16 8.74
C LEU A 105 24.01 -4.84 9.85
N GLU A 106 23.92 -6.17 9.98
CA GLU A 106 24.62 -6.92 11.03
C GLU A 106 26.16 -6.77 10.95
N SER A 107 26.70 -6.47 9.76
CA SER A 107 28.11 -6.21 9.57
C SER A 107 28.36 -5.18 8.46
N GLY A 108 29.03 -4.07 8.80
CA GLY A 108 29.39 -3.01 7.87
C GLY A 108 29.57 -1.66 8.58
N SER A 109 30.42 -0.78 8.04
CA SER A 109 30.72 0.54 8.65
C SER A 109 29.54 1.53 8.62
N LEU A 110 28.49 1.23 7.85
CA LEU A 110 27.29 2.07 7.73
C LEU A 110 26.31 1.86 8.90
N GLY A 111 26.31 0.68 9.54
CA GLY A 111 25.45 0.33 10.68
C GLY A 111 23.94 0.22 10.35
N LYS A 112 23.39 1.16 9.59
CA LYS A 112 21.97 1.27 9.23
C LYS A 112 21.84 1.98 7.88
N ASN A 113 20.99 1.47 6.99
CA ASN A 113 20.58 2.17 5.78
C ASN A 113 19.14 2.69 5.97
N CYS A 114 18.86 3.93 5.57
CA CYS A 114 17.55 4.55 5.74
C CYS A 114 17.14 5.32 4.48
N ASP A 115 15.88 5.16 4.09
CA ASP A 115 15.25 5.89 3.00
C ASP A 115 14.05 6.69 3.53
N ASN A 116 13.91 7.90 3.00
CA ASN A 116 12.74 8.74 3.17
C ASN A 116 11.80 8.54 1.99
N LEU A 117 10.70 7.84 2.22
CA LEU A 117 9.77 7.44 1.16
C LEU A 117 8.47 8.23 1.25
N GLN A 118 7.91 8.56 0.09
CA GLN A 118 6.49 8.90 -0.05
C GLN A 118 5.76 7.64 -0.50
N ILE A 119 4.74 7.25 0.28
CA ILE A 119 3.94 6.07 -0.02
C ILE A 119 2.46 6.41 -0.12
N GLU A 120 1.72 5.57 -0.83
CA GLU A 120 0.25 5.61 -0.91
C GLU A 120 -0.33 4.21 -0.64
N PHE A 121 -1.43 4.14 0.10
CA PHE A 121 -2.25 2.94 0.18
C PHE A 121 -3.32 2.98 -0.90
N VAL A 122 -3.40 1.92 -1.71
CA VAL A 122 -4.37 1.82 -2.82
C VAL A 122 -4.98 0.43 -2.93
N MET A 123 -6.23 0.36 -3.38
CA MET A 123 -6.86 -0.92 -3.74
C MET A 123 -6.56 -1.25 -5.20
N ARG A 124 -5.83 -2.34 -5.44
CA ARG A 124 -5.47 -2.82 -6.78
C ARG A 124 -6.27 -4.04 -7.17
N GLN A 125 -6.65 -4.10 -8.45
CA GLN A 125 -7.24 -5.30 -9.02
C GLN A 125 -6.15 -6.34 -9.28
N TYR A 126 -6.37 -7.56 -8.83
CA TYR A 126 -5.50 -8.71 -9.01
C TYR A 126 -6.26 -9.82 -9.74
N ALA A 127 -5.82 -10.13 -10.96
CA ALA A 127 -6.45 -11.14 -11.81
C ALA A 127 -5.93 -12.54 -11.45
N LEU A 128 -6.87 -13.43 -11.11
CA LEU A 128 -6.70 -14.87 -11.06
C LEU A 128 -7.30 -15.49 -12.34
N PRO A 129 -6.97 -16.76 -12.65
CA PRO A 129 -7.51 -17.42 -13.85
C PRO A 129 -9.04 -17.44 -13.94
N ASP A 130 -9.74 -17.42 -12.80
CA ASP A 130 -11.19 -17.59 -12.69
C ASP A 130 -11.94 -16.36 -12.13
N ARG A 131 -11.23 -15.36 -11.56
CA ARG A 131 -11.83 -14.18 -10.93
C ARG A 131 -10.86 -13.01 -10.81
N SER A 132 -11.36 -11.81 -10.50
CA SER A 132 -10.55 -10.67 -10.04
C SER A 132 -10.77 -10.42 -8.56
N LEU A 133 -9.72 -10.03 -7.86
CA LEU A 133 -9.77 -9.65 -6.45
C LEU A 133 -9.31 -8.21 -6.28
N SER A 134 -9.94 -7.48 -5.37
CA SER A 134 -9.43 -6.17 -4.93
C SER A 134 -8.45 -6.41 -3.79
N VAL A 135 -7.22 -5.91 -3.88
CA VAL A 135 -6.12 -6.19 -2.95
C VAL A 135 -5.50 -4.88 -2.49
N LEU A 136 -5.37 -4.69 -1.18
CA LEU A 136 -4.63 -3.56 -0.62
C LEU A 136 -3.16 -3.64 -1.06
N SER A 137 -2.64 -2.55 -1.57
CA SER A 137 -1.25 -2.35 -1.96
C SER A 137 -0.70 -1.11 -1.27
N VAL A 138 0.59 -1.14 -0.95
CA VAL A 138 1.37 0.07 -0.66
C VAL A 138 2.27 0.35 -1.85
N GLU A 139 2.34 1.59 -2.27
CA GLU A 139 3.13 2.01 -3.43
C GLU A 139 4.08 3.13 -3.06
N LYS A 140 5.30 3.08 -3.58
CA LYS A 140 6.27 4.16 -3.51
C LYS A 140 5.95 5.17 -4.61
N THR A 141 5.50 6.36 -4.22
CA THR A 141 5.16 7.45 -5.12
C THR A 141 6.30 8.46 -5.25
N GLY A 142 7.29 8.42 -4.35
CA GLY A 142 8.49 9.27 -4.42
C GLY A 142 9.42 9.14 -3.22
N GLU A 143 10.37 10.05 -3.14
CA GLU A 143 11.36 10.23 -2.05
C GLU A 143 11.37 11.71 -1.61
N TRP A 144 11.98 12.05 -0.46
CA TRP A 144 12.05 13.44 0.03
C TRP A 144 13.27 13.76 0.90
#